data_AF-A0A225NQV4-F1
#
_entry.id   AF-A0A225NQV4-F1
#
_cell.length_a   1.000
_cell.length_b   1.000
_cell.length_c   1.000
_cell.angle_alpha   90.00
_cell.angle_beta   90.00
_cell.angle_gamma   90.00
#
_symmetry.space_group_name_H-M   'P 1'
#
loop_
_entity.id
_entity.type
_entity.pdbx_description
1 polymer ?
#
loop_
_entity_poly.entity_id
_entity_poly.type
_entity_poly.pdbx_seq_one_letter_code
_entity_poly.pdbx_strand_id
1 'polypeptide(L)'
;MERVALITGGARGIGRAIVETLAREYRIAFTWSTTEPEAHPDRLAIRADFTDPQAAERVVRDVIAHYGRLDVIVNNAGVVAPTPKESATAEEHRRILEVNYMAPAALLSAALPHLERGAAVVSISSVNAVLPPRDAVTYGASKAALNLWTRAMAKELGPSGIRVNAVAPGAIELPEAPRTDDLVAQFVEMTALGRPGVPEDIARAVRFLASEEAGFITGEILTVSGGYRL
;
A
#
# COMPACT_ATOMS: atom_id res chain seq x y z
N MET A 1 0.71 16.82 19.97
CA MET A 1 0.91 17.07 18.52
C MET A 1 -0.03 16.16 17.74
N GLU A 2 -0.57 16.61 16.61
CA GLU A 2 -1.38 15.76 15.71
C GLU A 2 -0.52 14.64 15.09
N ARG A 3 -1.11 13.46 14.84
CA ARG A 3 -0.40 12.33 14.25
C ARG A 3 -0.18 12.54 12.75
N VAL A 4 0.90 11.97 12.22
CA VAL A 4 1.31 12.10 10.81
C VAL A 4 1.25 10.74 10.12
N ALA A 5 0.64 10.70 8.94
CA ALA A 5 0.61 9.53 8.08
C ALA A 5 1.35 9.82 6.75
N LEU A 6 2.24 8.90 6.36
CA LEU A 6 2.89 8.86 5.05
C LEU A 6 2.22 7.79 4.19
N ILE A 7 1.65 8.17 3.04
CA ILE A 7 1.03 7.25 2.09
C ILE A 7 1.82 7.24 0.78
N THR A 8 2.39 6.11 0.39
CA THR A 8 3.07 6.02 -0.90
C THR A 8 2.08 5.85 -2.06
N GLY A 9 2.32 6.54 -3.19
CA GLY A 9 1.41 6.45 -4.35
C GLY A 9 0.02 7.03 -4.08
N GLY A 10 -0.07 8.13 -3.34
CA GLY A 10 -1.32 8.72 -2.84
C GLY A 10 -2.09 9.61 -3.84
N ALA A 11 -1.59 9.82 -5.06
CA ALA A 11 -2.22 10.75 -6.01
C ALA A 11 -3.49 10.21 -6.69
N ARG A 12 -3.70 8.88 -6.72
CA ARG A 12 -4.83 8.26 -7.43
C ARG A 12 -5.29 6.94 -6.80
N GLY A 13 -6.42 6.41 -7.26
CA GLY A 13 -6.95 5.10 -6.92
C GLY A 13 -7.06 4.84 -5.42
N ILE A 14 -6.64 3.65 -4.99
CA ILE A 14 -6.62 3.23 -3.58
C ILE A 14 -5.82 4.22 -2.72
N GLY A 15 -4.67 4.70 -3.20
CA GLY A 15 -3.83 5.65 -2.49
C GLY A 15 -4.53 6.97 -2.20
N ARG A 16 -5.25 7.53 -3.19
CA ARG A 16 -6.03 8.76 -3.01
C ARG A 16 -7.15 8.57 -1.98
N ALA A 17 -7.90 7.48 -2.08
CA ALA A 17 -8.96 7.18 -1.11
C ALA A 17 -8.39 7.03 0.31
N ILE A 18 -7.20 6.44 0.47
CA ILE A 18 -6.50 6.36 1.77
C ILE A 18 -6.11 7.75 2.26
N VAL A 19 -5.51 8.59 1.40
CA VAL A 19 -5.14 9.97 1.72
C VAL A 19 -6.36 10.76 2.22
N GLU A 20 -7.48 10.71 1.50
CA GLU A 20 -8.73 11.41 1.85
C GLU A 20 -9.36 10.88 3.14
N THR A 21 -9.28 9.56 3.36
CA THR A 21 -9.83 8.93 4.55
C THR A 21 -9.01 9.29 5.79
N LEU A 22 -7.68 9.19 5.71
CA LEU A 22 -6.79 9.48 6.84
C LEU A 22 -6.65 10.98 7.13
N ALA A 23 -6.85 11.85 6.14
CA ALA A 23 -6.78 13.31 6.33
C ALA A 23 -7.78 13.86 7.37
N ARG A 24 -8.77 13.07 7.77
CA ARG A 24 -9.75 13.41 8.81
C ARG A 24 -9.17 13.34 10.23
N GLU A 25 -8.08 12.61 10.41
CA GLU A 25 -7.51 12.26 11.73
C GLU A 25 -5.98 12.46 11.80
N TYR A 26 -5.32 12.65 10.65
CA TYR A 26 -3.88 12.73 10.52
C TYR A 26 -3.48 13.90 9.62
N ARG A 27 -2.32 14.49 9.90
CA ARG A 27 -1.58 15.30 8.92
C ARG A 27 -0.98 14.36 7.87
N ILE A 28 -1.09 14.73 6.59
CA ILE A 28 -0.80 13.81 5.49
C ILE A 28 0.44 14.22 4.73
N ALA A 29 1.41 13.32 4.67
CA ALA A 29 2.38 13.25 3.59
C ALA A 29 1.98 12.15 2.61
N PHE A 30 2.16 12.38 1.31
CA PHE A 30 1.98 11.33 0.33
C PHE A 30 2.95 11.46 -0.83
N THR A 31 3.24 10.33 -1.47
CA THR A 31 4.12 10.32 -2.64
C THR A 31 3.38 10.14 -3.95
N TRP A 32 3.98 10.62 -5.02
CA TRP A 32 3.55 10.40 -6.40
C TRP A 32 4.75 10.25 -7.32
N SER A 33 4.59 9.63 -8.49
CA SER A 33 5.68 9.39 -9.44
C SER A 33 5.43 10.09 -10.79
N THR A 34 4.40 9.63 -11.50
CA THR A 34 4.07 10.11 -12.86
C THR A 34 2.80 10.96 -12.91
N THR A 35 1.86 10.74 -12.00
CA THR A 35 0.62 11.53 -11.88
C THR A 35 0.82 12.60 -10.84
N GLU A 36 1.06 13.84 -11.28
CA GLU A 36 1.14 14.99 -10.38
C GLU A 36 -0.23 15.22 -9.72
N PRO A 37 -0.29 15.35 -8.39
CA PRO A 37 -1.55 15.60 -7.70
C PRO A 37 -1.98 17.06 -7.86
N GLU A 38 -3.28 17.31 -7.68
CA GLU A 38 -3.77 18.67 -7.48
C GLU A 38 -3.13 19.29 -6.23
N ALA A 39 -2.96 20.61 -6.24
CA ALA A 39 -2.37 21.32 -5.11
C ALA A 39 -3.23 21.17 -3.87
N HIS A 40 -2.65 20.65 -2.79
CA HIS A 40 -3.29 20.52 -1.49
C HIS A 40 -2.48 21.31 -0.45
N PRO A 41 -2.88 22.53 -0.08
CA PRO A 41 -2.09 23.39 0.80
C PRO A 41 -1.84 22.77 2.18
N ASP A 42 -2.72 21.86 2.62
CA ASP A 42 -2.66 21.24 3.94
C ASP A 42 -1.90 19.89 3.96
N ARG A 43 -1.36 19.44 2.82
CA ARG A 43 -0.74 18.11 2.67
C ARG A 43 0.62 18.22 2.01
N LEU A 44 1.58 17.42 2.47
CA LEU A 44 2.90 17.34 1.84
C LEU A 44 2.88 16.33 0.69
N ALA A 45 2.91 16.81 -0.55
CA ALA A 45 3.06 15.97 -1.74
C ALA A 45 4.54 15.85 -2.13
N ILE A 46 5.07 14.62 -2.21
CA ILE A 46 6.49 14.35 -2.50
C ILE A 46 6.59 13.55 -3.80
N ARG A 47 7.32 14.07 -4.79
CA ARG A 47 7.63 13.28 -5.98
C ARG A 47 8.71 12.25 -5.65
N ALA A 48 8.41 10.97 -5.88
CA ALA A 48 9.32 9.86 -5.62
C ALA A 48 9.19 8.77 -6.69
N ASP A 49 10.32 8.34 -7.24
CA ASP A 49 10.44 7.11 -8.01
C ASP A 49 11.12 6.06 -7.14
N PHE A 50 10.37 5.03 -6.76
CA PHE A 50 10.86 3.97 -5.88
C PHE A 50 11.76 2.94 -6.57
N THR A 51 12.09 3.11 -7.85
CA THR A 51 13.22 2.38 -8.45
C THR A 51 14.58 3.02 -8.13
N ASP A 52 14.60 4.25 -7.59
CA ASP A 52 15.81 4.87 -7.05
C ASP A 52 16.03 4.40 -5.60
N PRO A 53 17.17 3.77 -5.28
CA PRO A 53 17.47 3.26 -3.94
C PRO A 53 17.48 4.35 -2.85
N GLN A 54 17.68 5.61 -3.21
CA GLN A 54 17.68 6.73 -2.26
C GLN A 54 16.28 7.37 -2.07
N ALA A 55 15.27 6.95 -2.83
CA ALA A 55 13.95 7.58 -2.77
C ALA A 55 13.31 7.44 -1.38
N ALA A 56 13.44 6.27 -0.74
CA ALA A 56 12.90 6.03 0.59
C ALA A 56 13.47 7.00 1.64
N GLU A 57 14.80 7.16 1.67
CA GLU A 57 15.48 8.07 2.60
C GLU A 57 15.07 9.52 2.39
N ARG A 58 15.01 9.98 1.13
CA ARG A 58 14.58 11.35 0.81
C ARG A 58 13.13 11.60 1.22
N VAL A 59 12.22 10.66 0.95
CA VAL A 59 10.82 10.77 1.35
C VAL A 59 10.70 10.91 2.86
N VAL A 60 11.33 10.01 3.63
CA VAL A 60 11.25 10.06 5.11
C VAL A 60 11.87 11.36 5.63
N ARG A 61 13.04 11.75 5.12
CA ARG A 61 13.69 13.02 5.50
C ARG A 61 12.76 14.21 5.27
N ASP A 62 12.10 14.28 4.12
CA ASP A 62 11.23 15.41 3.80
C ASP A 62 9.97 15.44 4.70
N VAL A 63 9.42 14.28 5.05
CA VAL A 63 8.32 14.16 6.03
C VAL A 63 8.75 14.66 7.41
N ILE A 64 9.91 14.21 7.90
CA ILE A 64 10.43 14.61 9.22
C ILE A 64 10.82 16.09 9.23
N ALA A 65 11.42 16.61 8.17
CA ALA A 65 11.76 18.02 8.05
C ALA A 65 10.51 18.93 8.08
N HIS A 66 9.40 18.46 7.49
CA HIS A 66 8.17 19.24 7.39
C HIS A 66 7.26 19.11 8.63
N TYR A 67 7.08 17.90 9.17
CA TYR A 67 6.14 17.65 10.27
C TYR A 67 6.81 17.36 11.62
N GLY A 68 8.11 17.05 11.64
CA GLY A 68 8.86 16.72 12.87
C GLY A 68 8.55 15.34 13.46
N ARG A 69 7.68 14.54 12.84
CA ARG A 69 7.24 13.23 13.33
C ARG A 69 6.66 12.35 12.23
N LEU A 70 6.53 11.05 12.50
CA LEU A 70 5.86 10.08 11.64
C LEU A 70 5.24 8.96 12.50
N ASP A 71 3.95 8.69 12.32
CA ASP A 71 3.20 7.73 13.16
C ASP A 71 2.64 6.56 12.35
N VAL A 72 2.25 6.81 11.10
CA VAL A 72 1.65 5.81 10.22
C VAL A 72 2.37 5.79 8.89
N ILE A 73 2.75 4.59 8.43
CA ILE A 73 3.27 4.37 7.07
C ILE A 73 2.29 3.48 6.32
N VAL A 74 1.80 3.95 5.18
CA VAL A 74 0.99 3.15 4.27
C VAL A 74 1.76 2.90 2.98
N ASN A 75 2.21 1.65 2.82
CA ASN A 75 2.90 1.20 1.61
C ASN A 75 1.87 0.83 0.54
N ASN A 76 1.43 1.81 -0.25
CA ASN A 76 0.45 1.62 -1.31
C ASN A 76 1.04 1.69 -2.72
N ALA A 77 2.15 2.41 -2.94
CA ALA A 77 2.83 2.45 -4.23
C ALA A 77 3.13 1.02 -4.72
N GLY A 78 2.82 0.76 -5.99
CA GLY A 78 3.02 -0.55 -6.58
C GLY A 78 2.92 -0.56 -8.09
N VAL A 79 3.64 -1.49 -8.71
CA VAL A 79 3.58 -1.81 -10.14
C VAL A 79 2.71 -3.06 -10.30
N VAL A 80 1.62 -2.91 -11.04
CA VAL A 80 0.79 -4.01 -11.53
C VAL A 80 1.09 -4.14 -13.02
N ALA A 81 1.87 -5.14 -13.40
CA ALA A 81 2.26 -5.37 -14.79
C ALA A 81 2.25 -6.88 -15.09
N PRO A 82 1.87 -7.28 -16.32
CA PRO A 82 1.97 -8.66 -16.75
C PRO A 82 3.44 -9.06 -16.89
N THR A 83 3.73 -10.30 -16.53
CA THR A 83 4.99 -11.01 -16.77
C THR A 83 4.69 -12.37 -17.41
N PRO A 84 4.32 -12.42 -18.72
CA PRO A 84 4.11 -13.67 -19.44
C PRO A 84 5.41 -14.45 -19.54
N LYS A 85 5.35 -15.78 -19.44
CA LYS A 85 6.56 -16.63 -19.38
C LYS A 85 7.37 -16.58 -20.68
N GLU A 86 6.75 -16.24 -21.80
CA GLU A 86 7.37 -16.20 -23.12
C GLU A 86 8.16 -14.92 -23.39
N SER A 87 7.82 -13.81 -22.73
CA SER A 87 8.32 -12.48 -23.11
C SER A 87 8.76 -11.59 -21.95
N ALA A 88 8.48 -11.96 -20.70
CA ALA A 88 8.87 -11.16 -19.55
C ALA A 88 10.40 -11.05 -19.45
N THR A 89 10.87 -9.82 -19.31
CA THR A 89 12.29 -9.49 -19.21
C THR A 89 12.75 -9.48 -17.75
N ALA A 90 14.04 -9.72 -17.54
CA ALA A 90 14.65 -9.58 -16.21
C ALA A 90 14.44 -8.19 -15.60
N GLU A 91 14.36 -7.16 -16.44
CA GLU A 91 14.16 -5.78 -16.00
C GLU A 91 12.74 -5.53 -15.49
N GLU A 92 11.72 -6.04 -16.18
CA GLU A 92 10.34 -5.99 -15.70
C GLU A 92 10.19 -6.72 -14.36
N HIS A 93 10.83 -7.88 -14.22
CA HIS A 93 10.84 -8.62 -12.96
C HIS A 93 11.46 -7.81 -11.82
N ARG A 94 12.63 -7.21 -12.04
CA ARG A 94 13.32 -6.36 -11.04
C ARG A 94 12.47 -5.16 -10.67
N ARG A 95 11.94 -4.43 -11.66
CA ARG A 95 11.10 -3.24 -11.43
C ARG A 95 9.90 -3.55 -10.54
N ILE A 96 9.23 -4.68 -10.76
CA ILE A 96 8.09 -5.09 -9.92
C ILE A 96 8.54 -5.36 -8.48
N LEU A 97 9.62 -6.13 -8.29
CA LEU A 97 10.14 -6.45 -6.96
C LEU A 97 10.65 -5.21 -6.21
N GLU A 98 11.31 -4.30 -6.92
CA GLU A 98 11.87 -3.08 -6.37
C GLU A 98 10.76 -2.22 -5.76
N VAL A 99 9.71 -1.93 -6.55
CA VAL A 99 8.63 -1.06 -6.08
C VAL A 99 7.71 -1.78 -5.09
N ASN A 100 7.36 -3.05 -5.33
CA ASN A 100 6.32 -3.72 -4.53
C ASN A 100 6.83 -4.29 -3.21
N TYR A 101 8.14 -4.49 -3.05
CA TYR A 101 8.74 -5.12 -1.87
C TYR A 101 9.95 -4.35 -1.33
N MET A 102 10.96 -4.08 -2.16
CA MET A 102 12.19 -3.43 -1.67
C MET A 102 11.92 -2.03 -1.14
N ALA A 103 11.08 -1.24 -1.82
CA ALA A 103 10.71 0.09 -1.38
C ALA A 103 9.98 0.14 -0.03
N PRO A 104 8.94 -0.70 0.25
CA PRO A 104 8.39 -0.87 1.60
C PRO A 104 9.43 -1.15 2.68
N ALA A 105 10.40 -2.03 2.40
CA ALA A 105 11.46 -2.38 3.34
C ALA A 105 12.42 -1.19 3.58
N ALA A 106 12.84 -0.51 2.52
CA ALA A 106 13.71 0.66 2.59
C ALA A 106 13.04 1.84 3.31
N LEU A 107 11.75 2.09 3.05
CA LEU A 107 10.97 3.12 3.74
C LEU A 107 10.86 2.86 5.24
N LEU A 108 10.56 1.61 5.63
CA LEU A 108 10.52 1.27 7.04
C LEU A 108 11.91 1.46 7.67
N SER A 109 12.97 0.97 7.03
CA SER A 109 14.35 1.14 7.54
C SER A 109 14.72 2.61 7.76
N ALA A 110 14.41 3.48 6.80
CA ALA A 110 14.66 4.91 6.92
C ALA A 110 13.80 5.57 8.01
N ALA A 111 12.56 5.11 8.21
CA ALA A 111 11.64 5.65 9.18
C ALA A 111 11.88 5.17 10.62
N LEU A 112 12.48 3.98 10.82
CA LEU A 112 12.63 3.34 12.14
C LEU A 112 13.18 4.27 13.25
N PRO A 113 14.21 5.11 13.01
CA PRO A 113 14.70 6.04 14.03
C PRO A 113 13.68 7.09 14.50
N HIS A 114 12.58 7.26 13.77
CA HIS A 114 11.54 8.27 13.99
C HIS A 114 10.20 7.67 14.45
N LEU A 115 10.06 6.34 14.45
CA LEU A 115 8.83 5.68 14.87
C LEU A 115 8.85 5.43 16.37
N GLU A 116 7.75 5.82 17.04
CA GLU A 116 7.56 5.61 18.47
C GLU A 116 6.54 4.49 18.75
N ARG A 117 6.42 4.10 20.03
CA ARG A 117 5.38 3.17 20.49
C ARG A 117 4.00 3.65 20.05
N GLY A 118 3.22 2.76 19.46
CA GLY A 118 1.90 3.07 18.91
C GLY A 118 1.91 3.37 17.41
N ALA A 119 3.09 3.49 16.78
CA ALA A 119 3.19 3.61 15.33
C ALA A 119 2.63 2.37 14.61
N ALA A 120 2.17 2.56 13.38
CA ALA A 120 1.57 1.51 12.57
C ALA A 120 2.08 1.54 11.12
N VAL A 121 2.41 0.36 10.59
CA VAL A 121 2.73 0.13 9.18
C VAL A 121 1.62 -0.70 8.57
N VAL A 122 1.01 -0.21 7.50
CA VAL A 122 -0.04 -0.92 6.75
C VAL A 122 0.36 -1.00 5.29
N SER A 123 0.56 -2.22 4.77
CA SER A 123 0.94 -2.41 3.37
C SER A 123 -0.26 -2.84 2.52
N ILE A 124 -0.35 -2.36 1.28
CA ILE A 124 -1.33 -2.83 0.31
C ILE A 124 -0.75 -4.02 -0.44
N SER A 125 -1.23 -5.21 -0.07
CA SER A 125 -0.94 -6.48 -0.72
C SER A 125 -1.93 -6.74 -1.88
N SER A 126 -2.31 -8.00 -2.10
CA SER A 126 -3.33 -8.44 -3.06
C SER A 126 -3.75 -9.87 -2.74
N VAL A 127 -4.99 -10.25 -3.07
CA VAL A 127 -5.39 -11.67 -3.14
C VAL A 127 -4.50 -12.48 -4.09
N ASN A 128 -3.89 -11.84 -5.09
CA ASN A 128 -2.97 -12.49 -6.03
C ASN A 128 -1.66 -12.96 -5.37
N ALA A 129 -1.40 -12.59 -4.11
CA ALA A 129 -0.31 -13.16 -3.33
C ALA A 129 -0.51 -14.67 -3.07
N VAL A 130 -1.75 -15.16 -3.12
CA VAL A 130 -2.12 -16.56 -2.91
C VAL A 130 -2.94 -17.14 -4.06
N LEU A 131 -3.64 -16.29 -4.83
CA LEU A 131 -4.46 -16.66 -5.98
C LEU A 131 -4.01 -15.92 -7.26
N PRO A 132 -2.74 -16.08 -7.70
CA PRO A 132 -2.21 -15.34 -8.84
C PRO A 132 -2.94 -15.72 -10.15
N PRO A 133 -3.31 -14.75 -11.00
CA PRO A 133 -3.79 -15.05 -12.34
C PRO A 133 -2.62 -15.48 -13.25
N ARG A 134 -2.96 -16.05 -14.41
CA ARG A 134 -1.97 -16.27 -15.49
C ARG A 134 -1.28 -14.96 -15.85
N ASP A 135 -0.03 -15.08 -16.30
CA ASP A 135 0.80 -13.98 -16.79
C ASP A 135 1.10 -12.87 -15.77
N ALA A 136 0.93 -13.10 -14.46
CA ALA A 136 1.24 -12.13 -13.41
C ALA A 136 2.14 -12.71 -12.30
N VAL A 137 3.01 -13.67 -12.66
CA VAL A 137 3.83 -14.45 -11.72
C VAL A 137 4.61 -13.55 -10.77
N THR A 138 5.32 -12.54 -11.29
CA THR A 138 6.17 -11.70 -10.43
C THR A 138 5.36 -10.71 -9.60
N TYR A 139 4.23 -10.24 -10.12
CA TYR A 139 3.31 -9.45 -9.31
C TYR A 139 2.84 -10.25 -8.09
N GLY A 140 2.33 -11.48 -8.31
CA GLY A 140 1.92 -12.39 -7.24
C GLY A 140 3.06 -12.69 -6.27
N ALA A 141 4.25 -13.03 -6.77
CA ALA A 141 5.43 -13.28 -5.96
C ALA A 141 5.84 -12.07 -5.10
N SER A 142 5.79 -10.86 -5.66
CA SER A 142 6.12 -9.63 -4.92
C SER A 142 5.15 -9.37 -3.77
N LYS A 143 3.86 -9.64 -3.95
CA LYS A 143 2.85 -9.49 -2.89
C LYS A 143 2.92 -10.64 -1.88
N ALA A 144 3.32 -11.83 -2.29
CA ALA A 144 3.63 -12.94 -1.37
C ALA A 144 4.84 -12.62 -0.48
N ALA A 145 5.90 -12.05 -1.06
CA ALA A 145 7.06 -11.57 -0.32
C ALA A 145 6.67 -10.49 0.70
N LEU A 146 5.86 -9.51 0.28
CA LEU A 146 5.33 -8.46 1.16
C LEU A 146 4.48 -9.02 2.32
N ASN A 147 3.68 -10.06 2.08
CA ASN A 147 2.91 -10.73 3.12
C ASN A 147 3.79 -11.43 4.16
N LEU A 148 4.83 -12.13 3.71
CA LEU A 148 5.77 -12.78 4.61
C LEU A 148 6.57 -11.73 5.41
N TRP A 149 7.05 -10.69 4.73
CA TRP A 149 7.77 -9.58 5.35
C TRP A 149 6.94 -8.88 6.41
N THR A 150 5.64 -8.64 6.16
CA THR A 150 4.70 -8.05 7.13
C THR A 150 4.67 -8.86 8.42
N ARG A 151 4.54 -10.20 8.32
CA ARG A 151 4.53 -11.10 9.48
C ARG A 151 5.86 -11.13 10.23
N ALA A 152 6.97 -11.11 9.50
CA ALA A 152 8.30 -11.10 10.10
C ALA A 152 8.54 -9.79 10.87
N MET A 153 8.29 -8.64 10.23
CA MET A 153 8.47 -7.33 10.85
C MET A 153 7.53 -7.09 12.03
N ALA A 154 6.35 -7.68 12.04
CA ALA A 154 5.47 -7.64 13.21
C ALA A 154 6.11 -8.27 14.45
N LYS A 155 6.91 -9.34 14.29
CA LYS A 155 7.66 -9.96 15.40
C LYS A 155 8.84 -9.10 15.82
N GLU A 156 9.58 -8.55 14.85
CA GLU A 156 10.75 -7.70 15.11
C GLU A 156 10.37 -6.41 15.85
N LEU A 157 9.26 -5.75 15.46
CA LEU A 157 8.90 -4.43 16.00
C LEU A 157 7.84 -4.48 17.11
N GLY A 158 7.23 -5.64 17.35
CA GLY A 158 6.27 -5.87 18.43
C GLY A 158 6.78 -5.45 19.81
N PRO A 159 8.02 -5.79 20.23
CA PRO A 159 8.59 -5.34 21.50
C PRO A 159 8.66 -3.81 21.65
N SER A 160 8.89 -3.09 20.54
CA SER A 160 8.87 -1.62 20.47
C SER A 160 7.46 -1.03 20.47
N GLY A 161 6.42 -1.87 20.39
CA GLY A 161 5.02 -1.46 20.32
C GLY A 161 4.61 -0.87 18.97
N ILE A 162 5.30 -1.24 17.89
CA ILE A 162 4.97 -0.85 16.52
C ILE A 162 4.25 -2.01 15.85
N ARG A 163 3.10 -1.74 15.24
CA ARG A 163 2.28 -2.77 14.57
C ARG A 163 2.58 -2.78 13.08
N VAL A 164 2.62 -3.97 12.48
CA VAL A 164 2.87 -4.13 11.04
C VAL A 164 1.83 -5.08 10.47
N ASN A 165 0.97 -4.58 9.58
CA ASN A 165 -0.11 -5.34 8.96
C ASN A 165 -0.17 -5.09 7.45
N ALA A 166 -0.99 -5.86 6.75
CA ALA A 166 -1.32 -5.61 5.36
C ALA A 166 -2.82 -5.75 5.09
N VAL A 167 -3.28 -5.08 4.05
CA VAL A 167 -4.60 -5.29 3.46
C VAL A 167 -4.40 -5.97 2.11
N ALA A 168 -5.16 -7.03 1.82
CA ALA A 168 -5.13 -7.74 0.54
C ALA A 168 -6.43 -7.48 -0.23
N PRO A 169 -6.44 -6.49 -1.16
CA PRO A 169 -7.61 -6.20 -1.98
C PRO A 169 -7.95 -7.35 -2.94
N GLY A 170 -9.26 -7.52 -3.20
CA GLY A 170 -9.79 -8.28 -4.33
C GLY A 170 -9.82 -7.46 -5.64
N ALA A 171 -10.86 -7.66 -6.44
CA ALA A 171 -11.09 -6.87 -7.65
C ALA A 171 -11.62 -5.47 -7.29
N ILE A 172 -10.76 -4.46 -7.33
CA ILE A 172 -11.10 -3.05 -7.08
C ILE A 172 -11.19 -2.31 -8.41
N GLU A 173 -12.29 -1.63 -8.65
CA GLU A 173 -12.50 -0.77 -9.83
C GLU A 173 -11.92 0.62 -9.58
N LEU A 174 -11.14 1.14 -10.54
CA LEU A 174 -10.48 2.43 -10.42
C LEU A 174 -11.12 3.41 -11.40
N PRO A 175 -11.75 4.51 -10.93
CA PRO A 175 -12.42 5.47 -11.81
C PRO A 175 -11.53 6.03 -12.92
N GLU A 176 -10.24 6.22 -12.65
CA GLU A 176 -9.26 6.76 -13.59
C GLU A 176 -8.65 5.72 -14.55
N ALA A 177 -8.96 4.45 -14.37
CA ALA A 177 -8.50 3.35 -15.21
C ALA A 177 -9.59 2.28 -15.33
N PRO A 178 -10.74 2.64 -15.92
CA PRO A 178 -11.91 1.76 -15.96
C PRO A 178 -11.62 0.51 -16.79
N ARG A 179 -12.11 -0.62 -16.32
CA ARG A 179 -12.12 -1.88 -17.07
C ARG A 179 -13.29 -1.91 -18.06
N THR A 180 -13.24 -2.83 -19.02
CA THR A 180 -14.38 -3.08 -19.90
C THR A 180 -15.55 -3.66 -19.11
N ASP A 181 -16.78 -3.34 -19.52
CA ASP A 181 -18.00 -3.83 -18.86
C ASP A 181 -18.03 -5.35 -18.75
N ASP A 182 -17.59 -6.07 -19.79
CA ASP A 182 -17.49 -7.53 -19.79
C ASP A 182 -16.53 -8.05 -18.71
N LEU A 183 -15.38 -7.40 -18.53
CA LEU A 183 -14.41 -7.79 -17.50
C LEU A 183 -14.93 -7.47 -16.09
N VAL A 184 -15.62 -6.32 -15.94
CA VAL A 184 -16.28 -5.97 -14.68
C VAL A 184 -17.36 -7.00 -14.34
N ALA A 185 -18.19 -7.40 -15.31
CA ALA A 185 -19.22 -8.41 -15.11
C ALA A 185 -18.65 -9.76 -14.66
N GLN A 186 -17.53 -10.20 -15.26
CA GLN A 186 -16.83 -11.41 -14.82
C GLN A 186 -16.31 -11.30 -13.37
N PHE A 187 -15.77 -10.14 -12.99
CA PHE A 187 -15.31 -9.93 -11.61
C PHE A 187 -16.46 -9.92 -10.62
N VAL A 188 -17.61 -9.33 -11.00
CA VAL A 188 -18.83 -9.35 -10.19
C VAL A 188 -19.33 -10.77 -9.96
N GLU A 189 -19.38 -11.59 -11.00
CA GLU A 189 -19.80 -13.00 -10.90
C GLU A 189 -18.91 -13.80 -9.94
N MET A 190 -17.61 -13.51 -9.91
CA MET A 190 -16.66 -14.12 -8.98
C MET A 190 -16.65 -13.49 -7.58
N THR A 191 -17.42 -12.44 -7.33
CA THR A 191 -17.44 -11.71 -6.04
C THR A 191 -18.73 -11.99 -5.29
N ALA A 192 -18.64 -12.61 -4.11
CA ALA A 192 -19.80 -12.98 -3.31
C ALA A 192 -20.77 -11.81 -2.97
N LEU A 193 -20.26 -10.59 -2.84
CA LEU A 193 -21.08 -9.39 -2.60
C LEU A 193 -21.78 -8.84 -3.87
N GLY A 194 -21.58 -9.44 -5.05
CA GLY A 194 -22.29 -9.07 -6.28
C GLY A 194 -21.95 -7.69 -6.83
N ARG A 195 -20.79 -7.12 -6.48
CA ARG A 195 -20.28 -5.85 -7.02
C ARG A 195 -18.75 -5.83 -7.05
N PRO A 196 -18.09 -5.02 -7.90
CA PRO A 196 -16.68 -4.76 -7.71
C PRO A 196 -16.44 -3.99 -6.41
N GLY A 197 -15.24 -4.12 -5.85
CA GLY A 197 -14.79 -3.26 -4.77
C GLY A 197 -14.48 -1.85 -5.28
N VAL A 198 -14.56 -0.87 -4.39
CA VAL A 198 -14.15 0.52 -4.67
C VAL A 198 -12.96 0.91 -3.79
N PRO A 199 -12.13 1.91 -4.17
CA PRO A 199 -10.99 2.37 -3.37
C PRO A 199 -11.31 2.62 -1.90
N GLU A 200 -12.51 3.13 -1.59
CA GLU A 200 -12.97 3.45 -0.24
C GLU A 200 -13.20 2.19 0.61
N ASP A 201 -13.51 1.03 0.01
CA ASP A 201 -13.58 -0.24 0.74
C ASP A 201 -12.22 -0.57 1.37
N ILE A 202 -11.14 -0.32 0.62
CA ILE A 202 -9.76 -0.56 1.08
C ILE A 202 -9.33 0.52 2.06
N ALA A 203 -9.63 1.79 1.78
CA ALA A 203 -9.26 2.91 2.64
C ALA A 203 -9.83 2.79 4.06
N ARG A 204 -11.08 2.31 4.21
CA ARG A 204 -11.70 2.05 5.52
C ARG A 204 -10.95 0.98 6.31
N ALA A 205 -10.51 -0.10 5.66
CA ALA A 205 -9.73 -1.15 6.31
C ALA A 205 -8.35 -0.67 6.73
N VAL A 206 -7.68 0.14 5.88
CA VAL A 206 -6.40 0.78 6.21
C VAL A 206 -6.55 1.71 7.41
N ARG A 207 -7.58 2.55 7.45
CA ARG A 207 -7.87 3.42 8.60
C ARG A 207 -8.01 2.63 9.89
N PHE A 208 -8.81 1.56 9.87
CA PHE A 208 -8.97 0.68 11.03
C PHE A 208 -7.62 0.12 11.51
N LEU A 209 -6.83 -0.47 10.62
CA LEU A 209 -5.52 -1.05 10.98
C LEU A 209 -4.50 0.01 11.44
N ALA A 210 -4.58 1.23 10.94
CA ALA A 210 -3.73 2.35 11.36
C ALA A 210 -4.13 2.94 12.74
N SER A 211 -5.39 2.77 13.14
CA SER A 211 -5.94 3.31 14.38
C SER A 211 -5.54 2.52 15.63
N GLU A 212 -5.80 3.10 16.80
CA GLU A 212 -5.62 2.43 18.10
C GLU A 212 -6.62 1.29 18.34
N GLU A 213 -7.75 1.27 17.64
CA GLU A 213 -8.75 0.19 17.73
C GLU A 213 -8.15 -1.16 17.29
N ALA A 214 -7.13 -1.14 16.43
CA ALA A 214 -6.37 -2.31 16.02
C ALA A 214 -5.18 -2.64 16.95
N GLY A 215 -5.20 -2.17 18.20
CA GLY A 215 -4.08 -2.25 19.15
C GLY A 215 -3.56 -3.66 19.45
N PHE A 216 -4.36 -4.70 19.23
CA PHE A 216 -3.96 -6.11 19.37
C PHE A 216 -3.79 -6.85 18.04
N ILE A 217 -3.80 -6.13 16.91
CA ILE A 217 -3.66 -6.70 15.56
C ILE A 217 -2.28 -6.32 15.01
N THR A 218 -1.42 -7.32 14.84
CA THR A 218 -0.10 -7.20 14.19
C THR A 218 0.25 -8.50 13.45
N GLY A 219 0.93 -8.40 12.32
CA GLY A 219 1.27 -9.52 11.44
C GLY A 219 0.11 -10.02 10.58
N GLU A 220 -1.04 -9.33 10.60
CA GLU A 220 -2.25 -9.78 9.91
C GLU A 220 -2.26 -9.36 8.44
N ILE A 221 -2.83 -10.20 7.58
CA ILE A 221 -3.07 -9.93 6.16
C ILE A 221 -4.59 -9.89 5.96
N LEU A 222 -5.19 -8.74 6.22
CA LEU A 222 -6.64 -8.57 6.15
C LEU A 222 -7.11 -8.58 4.70
N THR A 223 -7.79 -9.66 4.30
CA THR A 223 -8.37 -9.76 2.96
C THR A 223 -9.65 -8.92 2.85
N VAL A 224 -9.66 -7.97 1.92
CA VAL A 224 -10.82 -7.08 1.65
C VAL A 224 -11.18 -7.25 0.18
N SER A 225 -11.95 -8.30 -0.10
CA SER A 225 -12.17 -8.77 -1.47
C SER A 225 -13.64 -8.87 -1.87
N GLY A 226 -14.58 -8.59 -0.95
CA GLY A 226 -16.00 -8.86 -1.18
C GLY A 226 -16.30 -10.35 -1.44
N GLY A 227 -15.39 -11.25 -1.06
CA GLY A 227 -15.46 -12.67 -1.38
C GLY A 227 -15.03 -13.01 -2.81
N TYR A 228 -14.22 -12.16 -3.46
CA TYR A 228 -13.69 -12.42 -4.79
C TYR A 228 -12.85 -13.71 -4.83
N ARG A 229 -13.22 -14.63 -5.71
CA ARG A 229 -12.56 -15.95 -5.92
C ARG A 229 -12.50 -16.82 -4.65
N LEU A 230 -13.57 -16.81 -3.86
CA LEU A 230 -13.81 -17.80 -2.80
C LEU A 230 -14.23 -19.16 -3.37
#